data_AF-A0A023B507-F1
#
_entry.id   AF-A0A023B507-F1
#
_cell.length_a   1.000
_cell.length_b   1.000
_cell.length_c   1.000
_cell.angle_alpha   90.00
_cell.angle_beta   90.00
_cell.angle_gamma   90.00
#
_symmetry.space_group_name_H-M   'P 1'
#
loop_
_entity.id
_entity.type
_entity.pdbx_description
1 polymer ?
#
loop_
_entity_poly.entity_id
_entity_poly.type
_entity_poly.pdbx_seq_one_letter_code
_entity_poly.pdbx_strand_id
1 'polypeptide(L)'
;MTETKTTSSSNVLDLVSTVAANTVKRMHDTSSTARYVTPNTVKRMHDTSSTARYVTPKIRQTRKTRQTRKTRQTSTKTETKTTSSSHVTSDVNDLSTTVAVNMIKNTLQTGAGRSTETIPEYGGPFKTLMTRLELDGLRITGPKCDEAFNSSGYGDGSWPLIGSGLGRYPCDGSSGQLMCGEPSAGTCHHFGPWTYDVFAVKDAIEHYLQRLGGCVVRCDRDSKMVRDLWEETARRLPFIPRCPDTGFMHFDRAPSVPEVNDFEAMMRPRYPVVRECSGKCIGCKKDAPTCSCDFAKVKCRFRAKGETVDQSIESIGYNTTVLDVARRLSAFNTKDRVGDRYDCEYDCRKVSPDVATVSDLQVVETEPAGASDPLKLRLGRRELSKVQLPLEECENYSKDPWQKLQDIGRYPCDGGSGLMMCKTTVATRQNCWWDFGCVKQVNFSCHRFGPVSMDVFAVHDAAKRHLHRIQDCSVKCHRDEETTNYLLSEARRNSQNVTVHPVDGPGFGVALNTPYSADPSCSTTCNQSVCQIPDCVCRIVHALCQTKINDQPQWINSFRFNARTREVFGMLSIPKANRNPRYPNGKDDHTRVCHTDCYGPLWSANVE
;
A
#
# COMPACT_ATOMS: atom_id res chain seq x y z
N MET A 1 62.66 3.16 25.57
CA MET A 1 61.21 3.37 25.73
C MET A 1 60.87 4.62 24.93
N THR A 2 60.17 4.44 23.81
CA THR A 2 59.82 5.50 22.85
C THR A 2 58.38 5.92 23.07
N GLU A 3 58.17 7.21 23.36
CA GLU A 3 56.85 7.83 23.56
C GLU A 3 56.15 8.09 22.22
N THR A 4 54.89 7.68 22.12
CA THR A 4 53.97 8.02 21.03
C THR A 4 53.12 9.23 21.41
N LYS A 5 53.25 10.33 20.65
CA LYS A 5 52.33 11.48 20.67
C LYS A 5 51.05 11.16 19.88
N THR A 6 49.90 11.26 20.51
CA THR A 6 48.56 11.27 19.88
C THR A 6 48.20 12.68 19.41
N THR A 7 47.92 12.84 18.12
CA THR A 7 47.42 14.07 17.49
C THR A 7 45.89 14.21 17.60
N SER A 8 45.46 15.45 17.77
CA SER A 8 44.18 15.99 18.25
C SER A 8 42.96 15.80 17.34
N SER A 9 41.79 15.62 17.97
CA SER A 9 40.42 15.48 17.43
C SER A 9 39.71 16.81 17.08
N SER A 10 40.42 17.93 17.04
CA SER A 10 39.84 19.27 16.87
C SER A 10 39.36 19.59 15.45
N ASN A 11 40.02 19.07 14.41
CA ASN A 11 39.71 19.41 13.01
C ASN A 11 38.37 18.87 12.49
N VAL A 12 37.78 17.85 13.14
CA VAL A 12 36.51 17.24 12.69
C VAL A 12 35.30 18.04 13.19
N LEU A 13 35.38 18.60 14.39
CA LEU A 13 34.28 19.39 14.97
C LEU A 13 34.11 20.74 14.26
N ASP A 14 35.21 21.39 13.87
CA ASP A 14 35.17 22.64 13.09
C ASP A 14 34.58 22.45 11.69
N LEU A 15 34.82 21.28 11.08
CA LEU A 15 34.25 20.95 9.77
C LEU A 15 32.73 20.76 9.86
N VAL A 16 32.25 20.06 10.90
CA VAL A 16 30.81 19.83 11.13
C VAL A 16 30.08 21.15 11.42
N SER A 17 30.67 22.02 12.23
CA SER A 17 30.11 23.34 12.56
C SER A 17 29.99 24.24 11.32
N THR A 18 31.02 24.25 10.46
CA THR A 18 31.04 25.07 9.24
C THR A 18 30.01 24.58 8.20
N VAL A 19 29.80 23.27 8.10
CA VAL A 19 28.78 22.69 7.20
C VAL A 19 27.37 23.01 7.69
N ALA A 20 27.10 22.94 8.99
CA ALA A 20 25.81 23.29 9.56
C ALA A 20 25.47 24.77 9.33
N ALA A 21 26.41 25.69 9.57
CA ALA A 21 26.20 27.13 9.37
C ALA A 21 25.93 27.50 7.90
N ASN A 22 26.66 26.89 6.95
CA ASN A 22 26.46 27.14 5.52
C ASN A 22 25.14 26.54 4.99
N THR A 23 24.65 25.46 5.62
CA THR A 23 23.37 24.84 5.25
C THR A 23 22.19 25.71 5.70
N VAL A 24 22.24 26.25 6.93
CA VAL A 24 21.20 27.16 7.44
C VAL A 24 21.15 28.46 6.62
N LYS A 25 22.31 29.01 6.23
CA LYS A 25 22.36 30.22 5.39
C LYS A 25 21.72 30.02 4.01
N ARG A 26 21.89 28.84 3.39
CA ARG A 26 21.29 28.53 2.07
C ARG A 26 19.77 28.31 2.10
N MET A 27 19.21 27.87 3.22
CA MET A 27 17.77 27.65 3.34
C MET A 27 16.98 28.97 3.39
N HIS A 28 17.56 30.04 3.92
CA HIS A 28 16.88 31.34 4.02
C HIS A 28 16.91 32.19 2.74
N ASP A 29 17.84 31.92 1.81
CA ASP A 29 18.04 32.75 0.61
C ASP A 29 17.18 32.34 -0.60
N THR A 30 16.36 31.28 -0.51
CA THR A 30 15.61 30.73 -1.67
C THR A 30 14.10 30.66 -1.39
N SER A 31 13.41 31.80 -1.38
CA SER A 31 11.95 31.90 -1.25
C SER A 31 11.30 32.14 -2.62
N SER A 32 10.48 31.21 -3.11
CA SER A 32 9.48 31.50 -4.16
C SER A 32 8.17 30.76 -3.88
N THR A 33 7.12 31.54 -3.62
CA THR A 33 5.79 31.12 -3.21
C THR A 33 4.96 30.49 -4.35
N ALA A 34 4.36 29.32 -4.13
CA ALA A 34 3.27 28.78 -4.96
C ALA A 34 2.04 28.46 -4.08
N ARG A 35 0.89 29.04 -4.40
CA ARG A 35 -0.38 28.87 -3.65
C ARG A 35 -1.21 27.72 -4.24
N TYR A 36 -1.66 26.79 -3.40
CA TYR A 36 -2.60 25.74 -3.78
C TYR A 36 -4.05 26.24 -3.74
N VAL A 37 -4.77 26.14 -4.87
CA VAL A 37 -6.21 26.41 -4.98
C VAL A 37 -6.97 25.08 -4.91
N THR A 38 -7.97 24.99 -4.04
CA THR A 38 -8.90 23.86 -3.94
C THR A 38 -10.12 24.08 -4.86
N PRO A 39 -10.51 23.13 -5.74
CA PRO A 39 -11.77 23.24 -6.47
C PRO A 39 -12.88 22.33 -5.93
N ASN A 40 -14.03 22.95 -5.70
CA ASN A 40 -15.36 22.32 -5.68
C ASN A 40 -15.71 21.77 -7.08
N THR A 41 -16.36 20.59 -7.18
CA THR A 41 -17.47 20.21 -8.12
C THR A 41 -17.73 18.68 -8.08
N VAL A 42 -18.96 18.19 -7.82
CA VAL A 42 -20.14 17.91 -8.70
C VAL A 42 -19.99 16.67 -9.62
N LYS A 43 -20.88 15.66 -9.39
CA LYS A 43 -21.47 14.56 -10.23
C LYS A 43 -20.67 14.05 -11.45
N ARG A 44 -20.61 12.75 -11.82
CA ARG A 44 -21.60 11.65 -11.88
C ARG A 44 -20.82 10.44 -12.44
N MET A 45 -20.93 9.22 -11.91
CA MET A 45 -20.56 8.00 -12.66
C MET A 45 -21.44 6.81 -12.28
N HIS A 46 -21.71 6.01 -13.31
CA HIS A 46 -22.64 4.90 -13.39
C HIS A 46 -22.22 3.68 -12.55
N ASP A 47 -23.23 3.04 -11.96
CA ASP A 47 -23.17 1.71 -11.35
C ASP A 47 -22.86 0.62 -12.36
N THR A 48 -21.93 -0.27 -12.01
CA THR A 48 -21.98 -1.69 -12.38
C THR A 48 -21.51 -2.53 -11.21
N SER A 49 -22.49 -3.09 -10.50
CA SER A 49 -22.37 -4.04 -9.40
C SER A 49 -21.94 -5.43 -9.91
N SER A 50 -20.86 -6.00 -9.37
CA SER A 50 -20.52 -7.42 -9.54
C SER A 50 -20.96 -8.23 -8.32
N THR A 51 -22.18 -8.76 -8.37
CA THR A 51 -22.64 -9.85 -7.50
C THR A 51 -21.91 -11.15 -7.85
N ALA A 52 -21.07 -11.65 -6.94
CA ALA A 52 -20.56 -13.02 -7.00
C ALA A 52 -21.65 -13.99 -6.51
N ARG A 53 -22.28 -14.74 -7.43
CA ARG A 53 -23.11 -15.90 -7.10
C ARG A 53 -22.27 -17.17 -7.19
N TYR A 54 -22.24 -17.91 -6.09
CA TYR A 54 -21.73 -19.28 -6.03
C TYR A 54 -22.58 -20.23 -6.90
N VAL A 55 -21.92 -21.10 -7.68
CA VAL A 55 -22.53 -22.19 -8.43
C VAL A 55 -22.25 -23.50 -7.71
N THR A 56 -23.31 -24.17 -7.24
CA THR A 56 -23.32 -25.59 -6.87
C THR A 56 -23.62 -26.44 -8.11
N PRO A 57 -23.00 -27.62 -8.32
CA PRO A 57 -23.23 -28.41 -9.51
C PRO A 57 -24.52 -29.24 -9.38
N LYS A 58 -25.41 -29.16 -10.36
CA LYS A 58 -26.43 -30.18 -10.60
C LYS A 58 -26.36 -30.70 -12.04
N ILE A 59 -26.45 -32.02 -12.09
CA ILE A 59 -26.39 -32.92 -13.23
C ILE A 59 -27.61 -32.73 -14.17
N ARG A 60 -27.32 -32.83 -15.48
CA ARG A 60 -28.19 -33.09 -16.65
C ARG A 60 -29.69 -32.80 -16.55
N GLN A 61 -30.17 -31.93 -17.44
CA GLN A 61 -31.28 -32.27 -18.36
C GLN A 61 -31.31 -31.35 -19.60
N THR A 62 -31.48 -31.99 -20.75
CA THR A 62 -31.59 -31.46 -22.10
C THR A 62 -32.96 -30.82 -22.34
N ARG A 63 -33.03 -29.61 -22.95
CA ARG A 63 -34.05 -29.28 -23.97
C ARG A 63 -33.78 -27.98 -24.75
N LYS A 64 -34.06 -28.05 -26.05
CA LYS A 64 -33.96 -27.03 -27.12
C LYS A 64 -35.00 -25.92 -27.02
N THR A 65 -34.67 -24.67 -27.39
CA THR A 65 -35.37 -23.76 -28.35
C THR A 65 -34.51 -22.49 -28.55
N ARG A 66 -34.04 -22.09 -29.75
CA ARG A 66 -34.66 -21.17 -30.76
C ARG A 66 -35.31 -19.93 -30.11
N GLN A 67 -35.13 -18.66 -30.50
CA GLN A 67 -34.81 -18.03 -31.80
C GLN A 67 -34.72 -16.49 -31.60
N THR A 68 -33.86 -15.78 -32.36
CA THR A 68 -33.99 -14.38 -32.88
C THR A 68 -34.25 -13.21 -31.90
N ARG A 69 -33.63 -12.02 -32.03
CA ARG A 69 -33.73 -11.11 -33.19
C ARG A 69 -32.83 -9.88 -32.99
N LYS A 70 -32.34 -9.38 -34.13
CA LYS A 70 -31.68 -8.10 -34.42
C LYS A 70 -32.31 -6.89 -33.69
N THR A 71 -31.52 -5.86 -33.40
CA THR A 71 -31.69 -4.52 -34.00
C THR A 71 -30.37 -3.75 -33.98
N ARG A 72 -30.10 -3.14 -35.13
CA ARG A 72 -28.98 -2.31 -35.55
C ARG A 72 -29.46 -0.86 -35.41
N GLN A 73 -28.66 0.04 -34.86
CA GLN A 73 -28.83 1.45 -35.18
C GLN A 73 -27.50 2.21 -35.17
N THR A 74 -27.28 2.77 -36.35
CA THR A 74 -26.23 3.64 -36.84
C THR A 74 -26.57 5.08 -36.47
N SER A 75 -25.59 5.92 -36.08
CA SER A 75 -25.55 7.35 -36.44
C SER A 75 -24.24 7.95 -35.88
N THR A 76 -23.23 8.20 -36.72
CA THR A 76 -22.86 9.42 -37.46
C THR A 76 -22.04 10.45 -36.68
N LYS A 77 -20.93 10.82 -37.35
CA LYS A 77 -19.91 11.83 -37.04
C LYS A 77 -20.49 13.22 -36.80
N THR A 78 -19.80 14.01 -35.99
CA THR A 78 -19.58 15.42 -36.31
C THR A 78 -18.19 15.84 -35.78
N GLU A 79 -17.33 16.22 -36.71
CA GLU A 79 -16.07 16.93 -36.47
C GLU A 79 -16.38 18.37 -36.05
N THR A 80 -15.62 18.93 -35.10
CA THR A 80 -15.34 20.36 -35.14
C THR A 80 -13.92 20.61 -34.66
N LYS A 81 -13.23 21.38 -35.49
CA LYS A 81 -11.82 21.66 -35.53
C LYS A 81 -11.68 23.10 -35.04
N THR A 82 -10.91 23.34 -33.99
CA THR A 82 -10.46 24.69 -33.66
C THR A 82 -9.00 24.68 -33.25
N THR A 83 -8.19 25.15 -34.19
CA THR A 83 -6.80 25.53 -34.06
C THR A 83 -6.72 26.81 -33.22
N SER A 84 -5.82 26.89 -32.24
CA SER A 84 -5.26 28.16 -31.77
C SER A 84 -3.88 27.92 -31.18
N SER A 85 -2.91 28.43 -31.90
CA SER A 85 -1.49 28.53 -31.58
C SER A 85 -1.25 29.76 -30.70
N SER A 86 -0.39 29.64 -29.70
CA SER A 86 0.43 30.77 -29.25
C SER A 86 1.72 30.23 -28.62
N HIS A 87 2.82 30.49 -29.34
CA HIS A 87 4.19 30.49 -28.85
C HIS A 87 4.33 31.36 -27.58
N VAL A 88 4.98 30.83 -26.55
CA VAL A 88 5.79 31.63 -25.61
C VAL A 88 7.10 30.87 -25.38
N THR A 89 8.18 31.61 -25.53
CA THR A 89 9.59 31.23 -25.51
C THR A 89 10.12 30.82 -24.14
N SER A 90 11.25 30.11 -24.22
CA SER A 90 12.13 29.60 -23.18
C SER A 90 12.68 30.70 -22.25
N ASP A 91 12.89 30.37 -20.98
CA ASP A 91 14.21 30.05 -20.40
C ASP A 91 14.26 30.28 -18.87
N VAL A 92 15.16 29.51 -18.25
CA VAL A 92 15.77 29.60 -16.90
C VAL A 92 14.93 29.28 -15.65
N ASN A 93 15.12 28.09 -15.06
CA ASN A 93 16.06 27.91 -13.93
C ASN A 93 16.08 26.43 -13.48
N ASP A 94 17.13 25.74 -13.90
CA ASP A 94 17.47 24.37 -13.58
C ASP A 94 18.56 24.41 -12.50
N LEU A 95 18.20 24.42 -11.21
CA LEU A 95 19.18 24.41 -10.11
C LEU A 95 18.60 23.89 -8.78
N SER A 96 17.93 22.72 -8.79
CA SER A 96 17.51 22.03 -7.54
C SER A 96 17.94 20.56 -7.49
N THR A 97 18.72 20.10 -8.47
CA THR A 97 19.00 18.67 -8.71
C THR A 97 20.34 18.21 -8.12
N THR A 98 21.13 19.09 -7.52
CA THR A 98 22.55 18.81 -7.24
C THR A 98 22.83 18.22 -5.84
N VAL A 99 21.91 18.28 -4.89
CA VAL A 99 22.20 17.83 -3.50
C VAL A 99 21.84 16.36 -3.27
N ALA A 100 20.76 15.85 -3.86
CA ALA A 100 20.38 14.43 -3.73
C ALA A 100 21.26 13.47 -4.57
N VAL A 101 21.86 13.97 -5.66
CA VAL A 101 22.74 13.17 -6.53
C VAL A 101 24.12 12.92 -5.89
N ASN A 102 24.59 13.80 -5.00
CA ASN A 102 25.95 13.69 -4.45
C ASN A 102 26.10 12.65 -3.33
N MET A 103 25.04 12.29 -2.60
CA MET A 103 25.13 11.22 -1.59
C MET A 103 25.11 9.81 -2.20
N ILE A 104 24.52 9.62 -3.40
CA ILE A 104 24.52 8.32 -4.09
C ILE A 104 25.82 8.12 -4.91
N LYS A 105 26.49 9.20 -5.32
CA LYS A 105 27.70 9.12 -6.14
C LYS A 105 28.98 8.78 -5.36
N ASN A 106 29.03 9.11 -4.06
CA ASN A 106 30.24 8.90 -3.24
C ASN A 106 30.43 7.46 -2.74
N THR A 107 29.45 6.56 -2.92
CA THR A 107 29.60 5.14 -2.57
C THR A 107 29.96 4.25 -3.79
N LEU A 108 30.16 4.85 -4.98
CA LEU A 108 30.40 4.11 -6.24
C LEU A 108 31.62 4.60 -7.05
N GLN A 109 32.48 5.46 -6.50
CA GLN A 109 33.67 5.94 -7.20
C GLN A 109 34.99 5.54 -6.51
N THR A 110 35.33 4.27 -6.66
CA THR A 110 36.73 3.82 -6.79
C THR A 110 36.76 2.70 -7.84
N GLY A 111 36.87 3.10 -9.10
CA GLY A 111 37.01 2.19 -10.23
C GLY A 111 37.23 3.00 -11.51
N ALA A 112 38.48 3.07 -11.95
CA ALA A 112 38.95 3.84 -13.09
C ALA A 112 38.25 3.46 -14.41
N GLY A 113 38.30 4.40 -15.36
CA GLY A 113 37.51 4.44 -16.59
C GLY A 113 37.36 3.12 -17.34
N ARG A 114 36.10 2.72 -17.53
CA ARG A 114 35.70 1.77 -18.57
C ARG A 114 34.88 2.56 -19.58
N SER A 115 35.38 2.59 -20.80
CA SER A 115 34.67 3.03 -22.00
C SER A 115 33.20 2.61 -21.94
N THR A 116 32.27 3.55 -22.14
CA THR A 116 30.88 3.25 -22.47
C THR A 116 30.88 2.41 -23.74
N GLU A 117 30.87 1.10 -23.56
CA GLU A 117 30.66 0.12 -24.61
C GLU A 117 29.24 0.37 -25.12
N THR A 118 29.12 0.92 -26.32
CA THR A 118 27.85 1.04 -27.04
C THR A 118 27.32 -0.38 -27.22
N ILE A 119 26.35 -0.77 -26.38
CA ILE A 119 25.68 -2.06 -26.47
C ILE A 119 25.03 -2.11 -27.87
N PRO A 120 25.38 -3.08 -28.73
CA PRO A 120 24.85 -3.15 -30.08
C PRO A 120 23.31 -3.23 -30.05
N GLU A 121 22.68 -2.40 -30.87
CA GLU A 121 21.23 -2.30 -30.98
C GLU A 121 20.65 -3.64 -31.48
N TYR A 122 19.84 -4.29 -30.64
CA TYR A 122 19.30 -5.61 -30.94
C TYR A 122 18.23 -5.55 -32.05
N GLY A 123 18.37 -6.40 -33.07
CA GLY A 123 17.52 -6.44 -34.28
C GLY A 123 16.19 -7.19 -34.15
N GLY A 124 15.79 -7.65 -32.96
CA GLY A 124 14.60 -8.47 -32.74
C GLY A 124 13.26 -7.83 -33.11
N PRO A 125 12.15 -8.60 -32.99
CA PRO A 125 10.79 -8.10 -33.22
C PRO A 125 10.35 -7.06 -32.18
N PHE A 126 10.97 -7.11 -30.99
CA PHE A 126 10.79 -6.13 -29.92
C PHE A 126 11.93 -5.12 -29.95
N LYS A 127 11.64 -3.83 -29.68
CA LYS A 127 12.70 -2.84 -29.41
C LYS A 127 13.07 -2.81 -27.93
N THR A 128 12.64 -3.78 -27.14
CA THR A 128 12.90 -3.80 -25.69
C THR A 128 14.35 -4.24 -25.50
N LEU A 129 15.17 -3.34 -25.00
CA LEU A 129 16.57 -3.63 -24.72
C LEU A 129 16.65 -4.28 -23.35
N MET A 130 16.97 -5.58 -23.32
CA MET A 130 17.41 -6.28 -22.13
C MET A 130 18.88 -6.63 -22.30
N THR A 131 19.70 -6.24 -21.34
CA THR A 131 21.12 -6.60 -21.33
C THR A 131 21.32 -8.04 -20.85
N ARG A 132 22.46 -8.64 -21.20
CA ARG A 132 22.83 -9.97 -20.69
C ARG A 132 22.82 -10.02 -19.15
N LEU A 133 23.33 -8.97 -18.50
CA LEU A 133 23.39 -8.86 -17.05
C LEU A 133 21.98 -8.87 -16.42
N GLU A 134 21.02 -8.19 -17.03
CA GLU A 134 19.62 -8.19 -16.57
C GLU A 134 19.00 -9.57 -16.74
N LEU A 135 19.22 -10.23 -17.89
CA LEU A 135 18.73 -11.59 -18.12
C LEU A 135 19.29 -12.58 -17.09
N ASP A 136 20.59 -12.51 -16.80
CA ASP A 136 21.24 -13.34 -15.78
C ASP A 136 20.71 -13.03 -14.37
N GLY A 137 20.35 -11.77 -14.10
CA GLY A 137 19.69 -11.35 -12.86
C GLY A 137 18.28 -11.93 -12.67
N LEU A 138 17.62 -12.36 -13.74
CA LEU A 138 16.32 -13.05 -13.70
C LEU A 138 16.45 -14.57 -13.56
N ARG A 139 17.66 -15.12 -13.63
CA ARG A 139 17.88 -16.56 -13.68
C ARG A 139 17.51 -17.23 -12.35
N ILE A 140 16.76 -18.32 -12.46
CA ILE A 140 16.42 -19.18 -11.32
C ILE A 140 17.60 -20.12 -11.04
N THR A 141 17.85 -20.39 -9.76
CA THR A 141 18.93 -21.31 -9.35
C THR A 141 18.74 -22.69 -9.96
N GLY A 142 19.86 -23.35 -10.33
CA GLY A 142 19.87 -24.68 -10.96
C GLY A 142 18.94 -25.69 -10.29
N PRO A 143 19.03 -25.93 -8.97
CA PRO A 143 18.18 -26.91 -8.30
C PRO A 143 16.67 -26.65 -8.43
N LYS A 144 16.25 -25.37 -8.36
CA LYS A 144 14.84 -24.99 -8.53
C LYS A 144 14.39 -25.09 -9.99
N CYS A 145 15.30 -24.82 -10.92
CA CYS A 145 15.06 -24.98 -12.34
C CYS A 145 14.88 -26.47 -12.69
N ASP A 146 15.75 -27.34 -12.18
CA ASP A 146 15.68 -28.79 -12.36
C ASP A 146 14.38 -29.35 -11.76
N GLU A 147 13.98 -28.88 -10.57
CA GLU A 147 12.70 -29.23 -9.96
C GLU A 147 11.51 -28.82 -10.85
N ALA A 148 11.57 -27.65 -11.48
CA ALA A 148 10.51 -27.18 -12.38
C ALA A 148 10.41 -28.07 -13.64
N PHE A 149 11.53 -28.43 -14.25
CA PHE A 149 11.58 -29.37 -15.39
C PHE A 149 11.09 -30.77 -15.03
N ASN A 150 11.34 -31.23 -13.80
CA ASN A 150 10.90 -32.54 -13.32
C ASN A 150 9.46 -32.55 -12.76
N SER A 151 8.78 -31.41 -12.78
CA SER A 151 7.42 -31.31 -12.25
C SER A 151 6.41 -32.01 -13.17
N SER A 152 5.33 -32.54 -12.57
CA SER A 152 4.28 -33.23 -13.32
C SER A 152 3.68 -32.35 -14.42
N GLY A 153 3.56 -31.04 -14.17
CA GLY A 153 3.00 -30.08 -15.13
C GLY A 153 3.87 -29.83 -16.37
N TYR A 154 5.19 -30.00 -16.24
CA TYR A 154 6.09 -30.02 -17.39
C TYR A 154 5.98 -31.35 -18.14
N GLY A 155 6.04 -32.47 -17.40
CA GLY A 155 6.03 -33.82 -17.97
C GLY A 155 4.72 -34.19 -18.69
N ASP A 156 3.57 -33.66 -18.26
CA ASP A 156 2.26 -33.89 -18.88
C ASP A 156 1.90 -32.86 -19.97
N GLY A 157 2.75 -31.86 -20.20
CA GLY A 157 2.52 -30.79 -21.18
C GLY A 157 1.36 -29.86 -20.84
N SER A 158 0.90 -29.82 -19.58
CA SER A 158 -0.18 -28.93 -19.14
C SER A 158 0.22 -27.45 -19.11
N TRP A 159 1.52 -27.16 -19.16
CA TRP A 159 2.04 -25.79 -19.15
C TRP A 159 1.95 -25.13 -20.54
N PRO A 160 1.48 -23.87 -20.62
CA PRO A 160 1.36 -23.17 -21.90
C PRO A 160 2.72 -23.02 -22.61
N LEU A 161 2.76 -23.41 -23.88
CA LEU A 161 3.86 -23.11 -24.79
C LEU A 161 3.77 -21.64 -25.25
N ILE A 162 4.91 -20.96 -25.31
CA ILE A 162 5.00 -19.64 -25.94
C ILE A 162 5.40 -19.79 -27.40
N GLY A 163 4.59 -19.23 -28.29
CA GLY A 163 4.90 -19.16 -29.72
C GLY A 163 6.11 -18.27 -30.05
N SER A 164 6.49 -18.24 -31.33
CA SER A 164 7.59 -17.43 -31.83
C SER A 164 7.30 -15.91 -31.84
N GLY A 165 6.03 -15.50 -31.84
CA GLY A 165 5.61 -14.09 -31.85
C GLY A 165 4.80 -13.68 -30.62
N LEU A 166 4.44 -12.39 -30.55
CA LEU A 166 3.45 -11.92 -29.57
C LEU A 166 2.09 -12.54 -29.85
N GLY A 167 1.55 -13.19 -28.83
CA GLY A 167 0.21 -13.75 -28.81
C GLY A 167 -0.51 -13.37 -27.53
N ARG A 168 -1.40 -14.26 -27.08
CA ARG A 168 -1.99 -14.15 -25.74
C ARG A 168 -0.89 -14.08 -24.69
N TYR A 169 -0.95 -13.08 -23.80
CA TYR A 169 -0.03 -12.97 -22.67
C TYR A 169 -0.26 -14.16 -21.72
N PRO A 170 0.75 -15.02 -21.49
CA PRO A 170 0.62 -16.07 -20.50
C PRO A 170 0.43 -15.45 -19.11
N CYS A 171 -0.23 -16.20 -18.22
CA CYS A 171 -0.57 -15.73 -16.86
C CYS A 171 -1.39 -14.43 -16.86
N ASP A 172 -2.09 -14.14 -17.96
CA ASP A 172 -2.82 -12.89 -18.18
C ASP A 172 -1.98 -11.62 -17.93
N GLY A 173 -0.66 -11.69 -18.16
CA GLY A 173 0.27 -10.57 -17.95
C GLY A 173 0.86 -10.48 -16.54
N SER A 174 0.56 -11.45 -15.67
CA SER A 174 1.12 -11.58 -14.32
C SER A 174 2.57 -12.10 -14.32
N SER A 175 3.10 -12.43 -13.14
CA SER A 175 4.43 -13.02 -12.97
C SER A 175 4.44 -14.55 -13.14
N GLY A 176 5.63 -15.07 -13.37
CA GLY A 176 5.86 -16.50 -13.43
C GLY A 176 7.30 -16.86 -13.74
N GLN A 177 7.46 -18.10 -14.21
CA GLN A 177 8.72 -18.69 -14.59
C GLN A 177 8.64 -19.11 -16.06
N LEU A 178 9.61 -18.64 -16.84
CA LEU A 178 9.80 -19.03 -18.22
C LEU A 178 10.91 -20.08 -18.28
N MET A 179 10.64 -21.22 -18.88
CA MET A 179 11.63 -22.29 -19.04
C MET A 179 11.79 -22.58 -20.52
N CYS A 180 13.03 -22.52 -21.00
CA CYS A 180 13.37 -22.70 -22.40
C CYS A 180 14.44 -23.79 -22.56
N GLY A 181 14.26 -24.65 -23.55
CA GLY A 181 15.16 -25.77 -23.83
C GLY A 181 14.69 -27.09 -23.22
N GLU A 182 15.51 -28.13 -23.40
CA GLU A 182 15.27 -29.46 -22.85
C GLU A 182 15.75 -29.57 -21.38
N PRO A 183 15.20 -30.47 -20.55
CA PRO A 183 15.56 -30.58 -19.14
C PRO A 183 17.06 -30.67 -18.83
N SER A 184 17.84 -31.34 -19.70
CA SER A 184 19.29 -31.51 -19.54
C SER A 184 20.12 -30.27 -19.86
N ALA A 185 19.56 -29.34 -20.63
CA ALA A 185 20.23 -28.13 -21.12
C ALA A 185 19.29 -26.92 -21.03
N GLY A 186 18.37 -26.93 -20.07
CA GLY A 186 17.33 -25.92 -19.94
C GLY A 186 17.84 -24.67 -19.22
N THR A 187 17.09 -23.59 -19.35
CA THR A 187 17.26 -22.40 -18.51
C THR A 187 15.91 -21.95 -18.00
N CYS A 188 15.88 -21.42 -16.77
CA CYS A 188 14.68 -20.92 -16.13
C CYS A 188 14.90 -19.47 -15.71
N HIS A 189 13.97 -18.59 -16.07
CA HIS A 189 14.03 -17.16 -15.76
C HIS A 189 12.70 -16.69 -15.18
N HIS A 190 12.76 -15.80 -14.19
CA HIS A 190 11.59 -15.10 -13.68
C HIS A 190 11.15 -14.00 -14.66
N PHE A 191 9.85 -13.84 -14.80
CA PHE A 191 9.24 -12.69 -15.47
C PHE A 191 8.12 -12.13 -14.59
N GLY A 192 7.76 -10.87 -14.80
CA GLY A 192 6.64 -10.27 -14.09
C GLY A 192 6.60 -8.75 -14.21
N PRO A 193 5.54 -8.12 -13.67
CA PRO A 193 5.30 -6.69 -13.82
C PRO A 193 6.49 -5.81 -13.37
N TRP A 194 7.18 -6.17 -12.30
CA TRP A 194 8.29 -5.42 -11.69
C TRP A 194 9.68 -5.72 -12.29
N THR A 195 9.77 -6.61 -13.28
CA THR A 195 11.00 -6.89 -14.01
C THR A 195 10.83 -6.60 -15.49
N TYR A 196 10.54 -7.64 -16.26
CA TYR A 196 10.33 -7.65 -17.69
C TYR A 196 9.19 -8.61 -17.99
N ASP A 197 8.40 -8.30 -19.02
CA ASP A 197 7.35 -9.21 -19.45
C ASP A 197 7.94 -10.47 -20.12
N VAL A 198 7.13 -11.51 -20.15
CA VAL A 198 7.53 -12.84 -20.61
C VAL A 198 8.09 -12.86 -22.04
N PHE A 199 7.62 -11.98 -22.92
CA PHE A 199 8.06 -11.94 -24.31
C PHE A 199 9.42 -11.25 -24.42
N ALA A 200 9.66 -10.20 -23.64
CA ALA A 200 10.97 -9.56 -23.55
C ALA A 200 12.02 -10.53 -22.98
N VAL A 201 11.66 -11.33 -21.96
CA VAL A 201 12.56 -12.35 -21.41
C VAL A 201 12.86 -13.45 -22.44
N LYS A 202 11.83 -13.95 -23.15
CA LYS A 202 11.99 -14.96 -24.20
C LYS A 202 12.93 -14.49 -25.31
N ASP A 203 12.70 -13.29 -25.82
CA ASP A 203 13.50 -12.67 -26.88
C ASP A 203 14.97 -12.51 -26.46
N ALA A 204 15.23 -12.08 -25.22
CA ALA A 204 16.58 -12.02 -24.68
C ALA A 204 17.25 -13.39 -24.54
N ILE A 205 16.52 -14.44 -24.14
CA ILE A 205 17.02 -15.82 -24.10
C ILE A 205 17.41 -16.26 -25.52
N GLU A 206 16.50 -16.09 -26.49
CA GLU A 206 16.74 -16.47 -27.88
C GLU A 206 17.99 -15.75 -28.44
N HIS A 207 18.15 -14.47 -28.12
CA HIS A 207 19.32 -13.70 -28.53
C HIS A 207 20.64 -14.17 -27.91
N TYR A 208 20.71 -14.19 -26.57
CA TYR A 208 21.98 -14.34 -25.86
C TYR A 208 22.36 -15.79 -25.57
N LEU A 209 21.38 -16.70 -25.51
CA LEU A 209 21.63 -18.10 -25.18
C LEU A 209 21.59 -19.00 -26.41
N GLN A 210 21.03 -18.54 -27.54
CA GLN A 210 20.96 -19.27 -28.81
C GLN A 210 20.34 -20.68 -28.69
N ARG A 211 19.60 -20.96 -27.60
CA ARG A 211 18.97 -22.26 -27.34
C ARG A 211 17.60 -22.32 -28.03
N LEU A 212 17.55 -22.95 -29.20
CA LEU A 212 16.38 -23.06 -30.10
C LEU A 212 15.31 -24.07 -29.63
N GLY A 213 15.13 -24.24 -28.32
CA GLY A 213 14.06 -25.07 -27.77
C GLY A 213 12.76 -24.28 -27.59
N GLY A 214 11.63 -24.99 -27.55
CA GLY A 214 10.36 -24.37 -27.14
C GLY A 214 10.46 -23.80 -25.72
N CYS A 215 9.77 -22.69 -25.47
CA CYS A 215 9.63 -22.13 -24.13
C CYS A 215 8.23 -22.43 -23.57
N VAL A 216 8.18 -22.81 -22.30
CA VAL A 216 6.95 -23.06 -21.55
C VAL A 216 6.87 -22.15 -20.34
N VAL A 217 5.64 -21.87 -19.89
CA VAL A 217 5.38 -20.96 -18.78
C VAL A 217 4.73 -21.66 -17.61
N ARG A 218 5.26 -21.40 -16.41
CA ARG A 218 4.61 -21.67 -15.14
C ARG A 218 4.19 -20.36 -14.48
N CYS A 219 2.90 -20.15 -14.30
CA CYS A 219 2.38 -18.95 -13.64
C CYS A 219 2.56 -19.02 -12.12
N ASP A 220 2.91 -17.88 -11.52
CA ASP A 220 2.86 -17.76 -10.07
C ASP A 220 1.41 -17.74 -9.58
N ARG A 221 1.22 -18.15 -8.33
CA ARG A 221 -0.04 -17.90 -7.62
C ARG A 221 -0.08 -16.45 -7.17
N ASP A 222 -1.28 -15.87 -7.07
CA ASP A 222 -1.47 -14.46 -6.67
C ASP A 222 -0.69 -14.08 -5.39
N SER A 223 -0.69 -14.95 -4.38
CA SER A 223 0.04 -14.69 -3.12
C SER A 223 1.56 -14.63 -3.30
N LYS A 224 2.11 -15.43 -4.22
CA LYS A 224 3.53 -15.39 -4.56
C LYS A 224 3.85 -14.15 -5.38
N MET A 225 3.01 -13.79 -6.34
CA MET A 225 3.14 -12.56 -7.11
C MET A 225 3.18 -11.33 -6.18
N VAL A 226 2.24 -11.22 -5.25
CA VAL A 226 2.20 -10.09 -4.30
C VAL A 226 3.43 -10.06 -3.41
N ARG A 227 3.87 -11.23 -2.92
CA ARG A 227 5.08 -11.32 -2.09
C ARG A 227 6.31 -10.84 -2.85
N ASP A 228 6.53 -11.37 -4.06
CA ASP A 228 7.69 -11.03 -4.87
C ASP A 228 7.66 -9.53 -5.27
N LEU A 229 6.49 -8.97 -5.59
CA LEU A 229 6.30 -7.53 -5.81
C LEU A 229 6.68 -6.72 -4.56
N TRP A 230 6.20 -7.12 -3.39
CA TRP A 230 6.45 -6.41 -2.13
C TRP A 230 7.94 -6.44 -1.78
N GLU A 231 8.57 -7.61 -1.86
CA GLU A 231 9.99 -7.78 -1.57
C GLU A 231 10.87 -6.99 -2.55
N GLU A 232 10.54 -7.01 -3.84
CA GLU A 232 11.26 -6.18 -4.82
C GLU A 232 11.06 -4.68 -4.54
N THR A 233 9.84 -4.26 -4.21
CA THR A 233 9.56 -2.87 -3.82
C THR A 233 10.37 -2.49 -2.59
N ALA A 234 10.44 -3.36 -1.58
CA ALA A 234 11.21 -3.14 -0.36
C ALA A 234 12.73 -3.08 -0.60
N ARG A 235 13.21 -3.79 -1.61
CA ARG A 235 14.62 -3.75 -2.03
C ARG A 235 14.97 -2.45 -2.76
N ARG A 236 14.02 -1.88 -3.50
CA ARG A 236 14.25 -0.74 -4.39
C ARG A 236 13.90 0.61 -3.76
N LEU A 237 12.97 0.63 -2.81
CA LEU A 237 12.44 1.83 -2.20
C LEU A 237 12.64 1.83 -0.68
N PRO A 238 13.03 2.98 -0.08
CA PRO A 238 13.15 3.09 1.36
C PRO A 238 11.77 3.07 2.05
N PHE A 239 11.76 2.81 3.36
CA PHE A 239 10.58 2.88 4.24
C PHE A 239 9.45 1.89 3.94
N ILE A 240 9.68 0.94 3.04
CA ILE A 240 8.77 -0.18 2.78
C ILE A 240 9.02 -1.25 3.85
N PRO A 241 8.01 -1.61 4.65
CA PRO A 241 8.17 -2.67 5.63
C PRO A 241 8.37 -4.02 4.92
N ARG A 242 8.97 -4.98 5.62
CA ARG A 242 9.04 -6.36 5.13
C ARG A 242 7.63 -6.90 4.84
N CYS A 243 7.52 -7.70 3.78
CA CYS A 243 6.29 -8.41 3.46
C CYS A 243 5.89 -9.27 4.66
N PRO A 244 4.62 -9.24 5.11
CA PRO A 244 4.19 -10.05 6.24
C PRO A 244 4.35 -11.54 5.96
N ASP A 245 4.78 -12.29 6.98
CA ASP A 245 4.85 -13.73 6.89
C ASP A 245 3.47 -14.38 6.80
N THR A 246 3.43 -15.65 6.38
CA THR A 246 2.20 -16.43 6.40
C THR A 246 1.65 -16.48 7.82
N GLY A 247 0.40 -16.06 8.00
CA GLY A 247 -0.22 -16.03 9.32
C GLY A 247 -0.10 -14.69 10.04
N PHE A 248 0.28 -13.60 9.34
CA PHE A 248 0.22 -12.27 9.94
C PHE A 248 -1.18 -11.93 10.49
N MET A 249 -2.24 -12.55 9.97
CA MET A 249 -3.44 -12.77 10.78
C MET A 249 -3.61 -14.27 11.05
N HIS A 250 -3.63 -14.62 12.32
CA HIS A 250 -3.86 -15.99 12.77
C HIS A 250 -5.36 -16.28 12.73
N PHE A 251 -5.73 -17.31 11.96
CA PHE A 251 -7.06 -17.89 11.97
C PHE A 251 -6.93 -19.37 12.29
N ASP A 252 -7.94 -19.93 12.93
CA ASP A 252 -7.99 -21.34 13.31
C ASP A 252 -7.97 -22.34 12.13
N ARG A 253 -8.07 -21.87 10.86
CA ARG A 253 -8.23 -22.76 9.68
C ARG A 253 -7.29 -22.53 8.50
N ALA A 254 -6.85 -21.30 8.26
CA ALA A 254 -5.91 -20.99 7.19
C ALA A 254 -5.15 -19.69 7.51
N PRO A 255 -3.80 -19.71 7.57
CA PRO A 255 -3.02 -18.50 7.74
C PRO A 255 -3.34 -17.51 6.61
N SER A 256 -3.55 -16.23 6.93
CA SER A 256 -3.67 -15.22 5.88
C SER A 256 -2.36 -15.07 5.11
N VAL A 257 -2.51 -14.84 3.81
CA VAL A 257 -1.42 -14.49 2.90
C VAL A 257 -1.63 -13.06 2.39
N PRO A 258 -0.56 -12.27 2.21
CA PRO A 258 -0.68 -10.92 1.67
C PRO A 258 -1.38 -10.91 0.31
N GLU A 259 -2.24 -9.91 0.09
CA GLU A 259 -2.94 -9.69 -1.16
C GLU A 259 -2.63 -8.30 -1.73
N VAL A 260 -3.01 -8.05 -2.99
CA VAL A 260 -2.72 -6.78 -3.69
C VAL A 260 -3.26 -5.57 -2.91
N ASN A 261 -4.42 -5.72 -2.25
CA ASN A 261 -4.99 -4.64 -1.44
C ASN A 261 -4.11 -4.27 -0.24
N ASP A 262 -3.46 -5.25 0.40
CA ASP A 262 -2.53 -4.96 1.50
C ASP A 262 -1.31 -4.18 0.99
N PHE A 263 -0.78 -4.56 -0.18
CA PHE A 263 0.33 -3.85 -0.81
C PHE A 263 -0.05 -2.40 -1.14
N GLU A 264 -1.24 -2.18 -1.70
CA GLU A 264 -1.74 -0.84 -2.01
C GLU A 264 -2.02 -0.01 -0.74
N ALA A 265 -2.53 -0.63 0.33
CA ALA A 265 -2.74 0.01 1.64
C ALA A 265 -1.40 0.44 2.27
N MET A 266 -0.35 -0.37 2.11
CA MET A 266 1.01 -0.06 2.55
C MET A 266 1.63 1.08 1.72
N MET A 267 1.47 1.03 0.39
CA MET A 267 2.06 2.01 -0.52
C MET A 267 1.42 3.40 -0.39
N ARG A 268 0.09 3.48 -0.27
CA ARG A 268 -0.66 4.75 -0.31
C ARG A 268 -0.15 5.87 0.62
N PRO A 269 0.09 5.63 1.92
CA PRO A 269 0.54 6.68 2.82
C PRO A 269 2.04 7.00 2.74
N ARG A 270 2.85 6.12 2.12
CA ARG A 270 4.31 6.25 1.99
C ARG A 270 4.73 6.84 0.65
N TYR A 271 4.08 6.35 -0.40
CA TYR A 271 4.29 6.71 -1.80
C TYR A 271 2.94 7.12 -2.41
N PRO A 272 2.41 8.31 -2.05
CA PRO A 272 1.17 8.81 -2.61
C PRO A 272 1.26 9.03 -4.12
N VAL A 273 0.10 8.94 -4.78
CA VAL A 273 -0.02 9.18 -6.22
C VAL A 273 0.14 10.66 -6.53
N VAL A 274 1.08 10.99 -7.41
CA VAL A 274 1.27 12.34 -7.97
C VAL A 274 0.26 12.52 -9.10
N ARG A 275 -0.83 13.22 -8.82
CA ARG A 275 -1.99 13.34 -9.73
C ARG A 275 -1.63 13.91 -11.10
N GLU A 276 -0.79 14.93 -11.13
CA GLU A 276 -0.36 15.58 -12.39
C GLU A 276 0.45 14.65 -13.30
N CYS A 277 1.05 13.63 -12.71
CA CYS A 277 1.88 12.64 -13.38
C CYS A 277 1.18 11.28 -13.56
N SER A 278 -0.10 11.20 -13.17
CA SER A 278 -0.91 9.98 -13.18
C SER A 278 -2.19 10.21 -13.96
N GLY A 279 -2.81 9.15 -14.48
CA GLY A 279 -4.01 9.31 -15.30
C GLY A 279 -4.36 8.11 -16.15
N LYS A 280 -5.19 8.35 -17.16
CA LYS A 280 -5.69 7.34 -18.09
C LYS A 280 -5.54 7.83 -19.52
N CYS A 281 -5.20 6.92 -20.43
CA CYS A 281 -5.09 7.22 -21.84
C CYS A 281 -5.68 6.10 -22.70
N ILE A 282 -6.20 6.49 -23.86
CA ILE A 282 -6.72 5.59 -24.89
C ILE A 282 -5.71 5.59 -26.04
N GLY A 283 -4.89 4.53 -26.15
CA GLY A 283 -3.92 4.36 -27.25
C GLY A 283 -2.49 4.89 -27.03
N CYS A 284 -2.21 5.45 -25.85
CA CYS A 284 -0.93 5.78 -25.19
C CYS A 284 0.40 5.62 -25.97
N LYS A 285 0.59 6.39 -27.05
CA LYS A 285 1.91 6.46 -27.72
C LYS A 285 2.68 7.76 -27.45
N LYS A 286 2.01 8.85 -27.05
CA LYS A 286 2.63 10.17 -26.88
C LYS A 286 2.15 10.96 -25.65
N ASP A 287 1.21 10.43 -24.87
CA ASP A 287 0.47 11.20 -23.85
C ASP A 287 0.86 10.86 -22.41
N ALA A 288 1.86 10.00 -22.21
CA ALA A 288 2.35 9.69 -20.86
C ALA A 288 3.23 10.84 -20.35
N PRO A 289 2.96 11.39 -19.16
CA PRO A 289 3.81 12.42 -18.55
C PRO A 289 5.25 11.92 -18.40
N THR A 290 6.22 12.78 -18.67
CA THR A 290 7.66 12.49 -18.49
C THR A 290 8.14 12.69 -17.05
N CYS A 291 7.21 12.68 -16.08
CA CYS A 291 7.56 12.85 -14.68
C CYS A 291 8.49 11.72 -14.21
N SER A 292 9.49 12.08 -13.42
CA SER A 292 10.25 11.10 -12.63
C SER A 292 9.40 10.63 -11.45
N CYS A 293 9.31 9.32 -11.27
CA CYS A 293 8.54 8.64 -10.23
C CYS A 293 9.48 7.71 -9.46
N ASP A 294 9.32 7.66 -8.13
CA ASP A 294 10.02 6.65 -7.32
C ASP A 294 9.41 5.27 -7.58
N PHE A 295 8.10 5.22 -7.75
CA PHE A 295 7.35 4.04 -8.20
C PHE A 295 6.43 4.43 -9.35
N ALA A 296 6.63 3.83 -10.51
CA ALA A 296 5.79 3.99 -11.69
C ALA A 296 5.09 2.67 -12.01
N LYS A 297 3.80 2.72 -12.28
CA LYS A 297 2.99 1.55 -12.66
C LYS A 297 2.15 1.89 -13.88
N VAL A 298 2.13 0.98 -14.86
CA VAL A 298 1.34 1.08 -16.08
C VAL A 298 0.51 -0.18 -16.20
N LYS A 299 -0.81 -0.03 -16.27
CA LYS A 299 -1.76 -1.12 -16.45
C LYS A 299 -2.61 -0.85 -17.68
N CYS A 300 -2.70 -1.80 -18.60
CA CYS A 300 -3.42 -1.62 -19.86
C CYS A 300 -4.28 -2.83 -20.19
N ARG A 301 -5.36 -2.60 -20.95
CA ARG A 301 -6.04 -3.69 -21.66
C ARG A 301 -5.34 -3.95 -22.98
N PHE A 302 -5.09 -5.23 -23.24
CA PHE A 302 -4.45 -5.72 -24.44
C PHE A 302 -5.29 -6.82 -25.07
N ARG A 303 -5.50 -6.72 -26.38
CA ARG A 303 -6.08 -7.78 -27.20
C ARG A 303 -5.11 -8.12 -28.32
N ALA A 304 -4.53 -9.32 -28.24
CA ALA A 304 -3.66 -9.81 -29.30
C ALA A 304 -4.45 -9.97 -30.61
N LYS A 305 -3.77 -9.80 -31.75
CA LYS A 305 -4.40 -9.95 -33.07
C LYS A 305 -4.95 -11.37 -33.24
N GLY A 306 -6.24 -11.49 -33.55
CA GLY A 306 -6.92 -12.78 -33.72
C GLY A 306 -7.53 -13.35 -32.44
N GLU A 307 -7.23 -12.77 -31.28
CA GLU A 307 -7.87 -13.14 -30.01
C GLU A 307 -9.17 -12.37 -29.80
N THR A 308 -10.11 -12.99 -29.08
CA THR A 308 -11.39 -12.37 -28.72
C THR A 308 -11.46 -11.90 -27.27
N VAL A 309 -10.49 -12.32 -26.46
CA VAL A 309 -10.46 -12.07 -25.01
C VAL A 309 -9.46 -10.97 -24.70
N ASP A 310 -9.89 -10.01 -23.89
CA ASP A 310 -9.06 -8.92 -23.41
C ASP A 310 -8.25 -9.39 -22.20
N GLN A 311 -6.98 -8.99 -22.16
CA GLN A 311 -6.09 -9.27 -21.04
C GLN A 311 -5.63 -7.97 -20.38
N SER A 312 -5.40 -8.02 -19.08
CA SER A 312 -4.91 -6.89 -18.30
C SER A 312 -3.42 -7.04 -18.09
N ILE A 313 -2.60 -6.35 -18.89
CA ILE A 313 -1.15 -6.36 -18.72
C ILE A 313 -0.70 -5.24 -17.78
N GLU A 314 0.30 -5.51 -16.96
CA GLU A 314 0.85 -4.56 -15.99
C GLU A 314 2.39 -4.54 -16.07
N SER A 315 2.98 -3.37 -15.91
CA SER A 315 4.41 -3.19 -15.70
C SER A 315 4.66 -2.13 -14.65
N ILE A 316 5.73 -2.32 -13.88
CA ILE A 316 6.14 -1.53 -12.74
C ILE A 316 7.62 -1.20 -12.91
N GLY A 317 8.01 0.02 -12.58
CA GLY A 317 9.40 0.44 -12.53
C GLY A 317 9.67 1.34 -11.34
N TYR A 318 10.94 1.39 -10.95
CA TYR A 318 11.42 2.14 -9.80
C TYR A 318 12.39 3.22 -10.25
N ASN A 319 12.30 4.41 -9.65
CA ASN A 319 13.14 5.58 -9.95
C ASN A 319 13.21 5.84 -11.47
N THR A 320 12.05 5.91 -12.11
CA THR A 320 11.91 5.95 -13.58
C THR A 320 10.67 6.76 -13.99
N THR A 321 10.44 6.90 -15.30
CA THR A 321 9.24 7.57 -15.82
C THR A 321 8.16 6.56 -16.19
N VAL A 322 6.90 6.99 -16.14
CA VAL A 322 5.76 6.20 -16.65
C VAL A 322 5.97 5.78 -18.10
N LEU A 323 6.53 6.68 -18.92
CA LEU A 323 6.81 6.42 -20.33
C LEU A 323 7.84 5.29 -20.51
N ASP A 324 8.89 5.26 -19.70
CA ASP A 324 9.91 4.20 -19.79
C ASP A 324 9.35 2.86 -19.32
N VAL A 325 8.50 2.84 -18.30
CA VAL A 325 7.77 1.62 -17.88
C VAL A 325 6.86 1.13 -19.02
N ALA A 326 6.10 2.02 -19.65
CA ALA A 326 5.25 1.65 -20.78
C ALA A 326 6.07 1.07 -21.95
N ARG A 327 7.27 1.62 -22.22
CA ARG A 327 8.18 1.12 -23.28
C ARG A 327 8.76 -0.26 -23.00
N ARG A 328 8.83 -0.71 -21.74
CA ARG A 328 9.31 -2.06 -21.39
C ARG A 328 8.31 -3.16 -21.75
N LEU A 329 7.02 -2.84 -21.81
CA LEU A 329 5.99 -3.78 -22.24
C LEU A 329 6.14 -4.10 -23.73
N SER A 330 6.29 -5.38 -24.06
CA SER A 330 6.43 -5.90 -25.42
C SER A 330 5.25 -5.49 -26.31
N ALA A 331 4.03 -5.41 -25.77
CA ALA A 331 2.86 -4.88 -26.46
C ALA A 331 3.04 -3.44 -26.97
N PHE A 332 3.87 -2.64 -26.30
CA PHE A 332 4.17 -1.26 -26.70
C PHE A 332 5.36 -1.15 -27.63
N ASN A 333 6.19 -2.17 -27.67
CA ASN A 333 7.53 -2.07 -28.21
C ASN A 333 7.79 -3.02 -29.37
N THR A 334 6.82 -3.12 -30.28
CA THR A 334 6.88 -3.97 -31.48
C THR A 334 7.04 -3.13 -32.73
N LYS A 335 7.77 -3.67 -33.72
CA LYS A 335 7.84 -3.09 -35.06
C LYS A 335 6.48 -3.14 -35.78
N ASP A 336 5.71 -4.21 -35.53
CA ASP A 336 4.41 -4.46 -36.14
C ASP A 336 3.23 -4.19 -35.17
N ARG A 337 2.04 -3.93 -35.73
CA ARG A 337 0.81 -3.85 -34.93
C ARG A 337 0.34 -5.26 -34.53
N VAL A 338 0.83 -5.72 -33.38
CA VAL A 338 0.60 -7.05 -32.80
C VAL A 338 -0.74 -7.22 -32.06
N GLY A 339 -1.43 -6.12 -31.77
CA GLY A 339 -2.69 -6.12 -31.05
C GLY A 339 -3.20 -4.71 -30.77
N ASP A 340 -4.42 -4.65 -30.24
CA ASP A 340 -5.04 -3.41 -29.79
C ASP A 340 -4.76 -3.18 -28.30
N ARG A 341 -4.45 -1.93 -27.96
CA ARG A 341 -4.15 -1.47 -26.61
C ARG A 341 -5.08 -0.31 -26.30
N TYR A 342 -5.77 -0.38 -25.18
CA TYR A 342 -6.72 0.65 -24.77
C TYR A 342 -6.87 0.63 -23.26
N ASP A 343 -7.57 1.65 -22.75
CA ASP A 343 -7.88 1.81 -21.33
C ASP A 343 -6.65 1.65 -20.43
N CYS A 344 -5.54 2.30 -20.79
CA CYS A 344 -4.37 2.28 -19.94
C CYS A 344 -4.53 3.26 -18.79
N GLU A 345 -4.07 2.84 -17.62
CA GLU A 345 -3.94 3.61 -16.40
C GLU A 345 -2.47 3.66 -16.01
N TYR A 346 -2.01 4.85 -15.65
CA TYR A 346 -0.65 5.07 -15.19
C TYR A 346 -0.64 5.77 -13.84
N ASP A 347 0.11 5.19 -12.91
CA ASP A 347 0.30 5.67 -11.56
C ASP A 347 1.76 6.07 -11.39
N CYS A 348 2.01 7.36 -11.18
CA CYS A 348 3.29 7.88 -10.73
C CYS A 348 3.20 8.16 -9.24
N ARG A 349 4.09 7.56 -8.45
CA ARG A 349 4.14 7.74 -7.01
C ARG A 349 5.51 8.23 -6.59
N LYS A 350 5.53 9.09 -5.58
CA LYS A 350 6.74 9.64 -4.96
C LYS A 350 6.70 9.46 -3.47
N VAL A 351 7.86 9.29 -2.85
CA VAL A 351 8.00 9.25 -1.40
C VAL A 351 7.41 10.54 -0.82
N SER A 352 6.60 10.38 0.22
CA SER A 352 6.07 11.53 0.94
C SER A 352 7.21 12.28 1.64
N PRO A 353 7.29 13.62 1.55
CA PRO A 353 8.44 14.39 2.07
C PRO A 353 8.72 14.13 3.56
N ASP A 354 7.67 13.96 4.34
CA ASP A 354 7.72 13.67 5.76
C ASP A 354 8.27 12.27 6.07
N VAL A 355 7.90 11.26 5.27
CA VAL A 355 8.45 9.90 5.33
C VAL A 355 9.93 9.90 4.98
N ALA A 356 10.33 10.71 3.99
CA ALA A 356 11.74 10.87 3.62
C ALA A 356 12.57 11.55 4.73
N THR A 357 11.94 12.40 5.55
CA THR A 357 12.62 13.19 6.58
C THR A 357 12.69 12.47 7.93
N VAL A 358 11.65 11.71 8.29
CA VAL A 358 11.51 11.07 9.61
C VAL A 358 11.66 9.55 9.47
N SER A 359 12.85 9.04 9.77
CA SER A 359 13.23 7.65 9.51
C SER A 359 12.47 6.61 10.35
N ASP A 360 11.95 7.00 11.51
CA ASP A 360 11.20 6.16 12.44
C ASP A 360 9.69 6.48 12.46
N LEU A 361 9.19 7.13 11.40
CA LEU A 361 7.77 7.45 11.24
C LEU A 361 6.89 6.20 11.28
N GLN A 362 5.97 6.17 12.24
CA GLN A 362 4.91 5.18 12.33
C GLN A 362 3.73 5.62 11.45
N VAL A 363 3.55 4.89 10.36
CA VAL A 363 2.45 5.10 9.41
C VAL A 363 1.31 4.15 9.71
N VAL A 364 0.10 4.69 9.83
CA VAL A 364 -1.13 3.91 10.01
C VAL A 364 -1.69 3.49 8.65
N GLU A 365 -1.62 2.19 8.33
CA GLU A 365 -2.11 1.68 7.06
C GLU A 365 -3.65 1.59 7.04
N THR A 366 -4.26 2.38 6.17
CA THR A 366 -5.72 2.46 6.00
C THR A 366 -6.15 2.18 4.58
N GLU A 367 -7.37 1.66 4.45
CA GLU A 367 -8.05 1.38 3.19
C GLU A 367 -9.22 2.35 2.97
N PRO A 368 -9.49 2.78 1.72
CA PRO A 368 -10.70 3.52 1.43
C PRO A 368 -11.92 2.65 1.72
N ALA A 369 -12.90 3.24 2.39
CA ALA A 369 -14.21 2.65 2.53
C ALA A 369 -15.00 2.77 1.22
N GLY A 370 -15.92 1.83 0.98
CA GLY A 370 -16.78 1.86 -0.20
C GLY A 370 -17.68 3.10 -0.21
N ALA A 371 -18.16 3.50 -1.39
CA ALA A 371 -19.06 4.66 -1.51
C ALA A 371 -20.34 4.53 -0.66
N SER A 372 -20.74 3.28 -0.37
CA SER A 372 -21.91 2.94 0.43
C SER A 372 -21.65 2.89 1.94
N ASP A 373 -20.44 3.22 2.38
CA ASP A 373 -20.01 3.06 3.75
C ASP A 373 -20.14 4.36 4.56
N PRO A 374 -20.52 4.30 5.85
CA PRO A 374 -20.53 5.47 6.72
C PRO A 374 -19.13 6.02 7.01
N LEU A 375 -18.06 5.24 6.86
CA LEU A 375 -16.68 5.68 7.04
C LEU A 375 -16.05 6.11 5.70
N LYS A 376 -14.96 6.89 5.75
CA LYS A 376 -14.12 7.25 4.58
C LYS A 376 -12.93 6.33 4.44
N LEU A 377 -12.28 6.04 5.57
CA LEU A 377 -11.11 5.19 5.69
C LEU A 377 -11.43 4.08 6.69
N ARG A 378 -10.74 2.95 6.57
CA ARG A 378 -10.86 1.82 7.47
C ARG A 378 -9.48 1.29 7.80
N LEU A 379 -9.36 0.64 8.93
CA LEU A 379 -8.12 0.03 9.36
C LEU A 379 -7.76 -1.10 8.38
N GLY A 380 -6.54 -1.07 7.83
CA GLY A 380 -6.08 -2.12 6.93
C GLY A 380 -5.83 -3.44 7.66
N ARG A 381 -5.82 -4.55 6.91
CA ARG A 381 -5.61 -5.89 7.46
C ARG A 381 -4.29 -6.04 8.23
N ARG A 382 -3.23 -5.37 7.77
CA ARG A 382 -1.93 -5.35 8.46
C ARG A 382 -1.95 -4.54 9.75
N GLU A 383 -2.69 -3.43 9.84
CA GLU A 383 -2.83 -2.75 11.13
C GLU A 383 -3.66 -3.58 12.12
N LEU A 384 -4.71 -4.25 11.66
CA LEU A 384 -5.46 -5.19 12.48
C LEU A 384 -4.57 -6.30 13.05
N SER A 385 -3.65 -6.84 12.23
CA SER A 385 -2.69 -7.85 12.73
C SER A 385 -1.82 -7.38 13.88
N LYS A 386 -1.41 -6.10 13.90
CA LYS A 386 -0.54 -5.56 14.96
C LYS A 386 -1.23 -5.50 16.32
N VAL A 387 -2.57 -5.45 16.32
CA VAL A 387 -3.36 -5.44 17.55
C VAL A 387 -3.95 -6.81 17.89
N GLN A 388 -3.78 -7.81 17.02
CA GLN A 388 -4.24 -9.17 17.26
C GLN A 388 -3.40 -9.84 18.36
N LEU A 389 -4.06 -10.61 19.22
CA LEU A 389 -3.43 -11.46 20.23
C LEU A 389 -3.73 -12.95 19.95
N PRO A 390 -2.85 -13.85 20.43
CA PRO A 390 -3.20 -15.26 20.55
C PRO A 390 -4.51 -15.43 21.33
N LEU A 391 -5.35 -16.37 20.91
CA LEU A 391 -6.65 -16.60 21.54
C LEU A 391 -6.49 -17.01 23.01
N GLU A 392 -5.45 -17.79 23.31
CA GLU A 392 -5.13 -18.29 24.63
C GLU A 392 -4.89 -17.15 25.63
N GLU A 393 -4.28 -16.04 25.18
CA GLU A 393 -4.05 -14.86 26.04
C GLU A 393 -5.37 -14.23 26.50
N CYS A 394 -6.40 -14.26 25.66
CA CYS A 394 -7.70 -13.66 25.97
C CYS A 394 -8.62 -14.58 26.74
N GLU A 395 -8.54 -15.90 26.50
CA GLU A 395 -9.29 -16.89 27.27
C GLU A 395 -8.81 -16.95 28.73
N ASN A 396 -7.52 -16.74 28.96
CA ASN A 396 -6.92 -16.70 30.30
C ASN A 396 -7.25 -15.44 31.12
N TYR A 397 -7.94 -14.46 30.52
CA TYR A 397 -8.27 -13.18 31.15
C TYR A 397 -9.48 -13.30 32.11
N SER A 398 -9.35 -14.12 33.16
CA SER A 398 -10.46 -14.86 33.81
C SER A 398 -11.10 -14.31 35.09
N LYS A 399 -11.17 -12.99 35.34
CA LYS A 399 -11.80 -12.46 36.59
C LYS A 399 -13.03 -11.55 36.45
N ASP A 400 -13.26 -10.94 35.29
CA ASP A 400 -14.35 -9.96 35.09
C ASP A 400 -15.19 -10.33 33.87
N PRO A 401 -16.51 -10.03 33.86
CA PRO A 401 -17.40 -10.40 32.77
C PRO A 401 -17.08 -9.64 31.48
N TRP A 402 -17.16 -10.36 30.35
CA TRP A 402 -17.13 -9.78 29.01
C TRP A 402 -18.45 -9.05 28.71
N GLN A 403 -18.36 -7.84 28.19
CA GLN A 403 -19.52 -7.03 27.80
C GLN A 403 -19.76 -7.16 26.30
N LYS A 404 -21.00 -7.36 25.86
CA LYS A 404 -21.29 -7.44 24.42
C LYS A 404 -21.04 -6.09 23.75
N LEU A 405 -20.25 -6.07 22.67
CA LEU A 405 -20.01 -4.87 21.89
C LEU A 405 -21.19 -4.63 20.96
N GLN A 406 -21.79 -3.44 21.05
CA GLN A 406 -22.82 -3.01 20.10
C GLN A 406 -22.16 -2.52 18.80
N ASP A 407 -22.86 -2.63 17.67
CA ASP A 407 -22.30 -2.25 16.36
C ASP A 407 -21.97 -0.77 16.26
N ILE A 408 -22.78 0.09 16.89
CA ILE A 408 -22.58 1.53 17.07
C ILE A 408 -23.23 1.89 18.41
N GLY A 409 -22.54 2.64 19.28
CA GLY A 409 -23.10 3.02 20.57
C GLY A 409 -22.07 3.63 21.52
N ARG A 410 -22.41 3.68 22.81
CA ARG A 410 -21.52 4.17 23.88
C ARG A 410 -20.18 3.47 23.78
N TYR A 411 -19.10 4.24 23.82
CA TYR A 411 -17.77 3.66 23.77
C TYR A 411 -17.59 2.77 25.01
N PRO A 412 -17.21 1.50 24.85
CA PRO A 412 -16.88 0.68 26.00
C PRO A 412 -15.70 1.28 26.76
N CYS A 413 -15.60 0.94 28.04
CA CYS A 413 -14.48 1.32 28.90
C CYS A 413 -14.29 2.82 29.06
N ASP A 414 -15.35 3.60 28.85
CA ASP A 414 -15.32 5.06 28.90
C ASP A 414 -14.21 5.69 28.02
N GLY A 415 -13.89 5.04 26.89
CA GLY A 415 -12.81 5.46 25.97
C GLY A 415 -11.42 4.89 26.29
N GLY A 416 -11.29 4.13 27.38
CA GLY A 416 -10.07 3.47 27.82
C GLY A 416 -9.65 2.27 26.96
N SER A 417 -8.63 1.55 27.43
CA SER A 417 -8.12 0.37 26.73
C SER A 417 -8.77 -0.93 27.15
N GLY A 418 -8.64 -1.96 26.31
CA GLY A 418 -9.19 -3.26 26.61
C GLY A 418 -8.88 -4.33 25.55
N LEU A 419 -9.54 -5.46 25.72
CA LEU A 419 -9.51 -6.60 24.81
C LEU A 419 -10.87 -6.79 24.16
N MET A 420 -10.89 -7.06 22.86
CA MET A 420 -12.06 -7.43 22.10
C MET A 420 -11.93 -8.87 21.63
N MET A 421 -12.89 -9.71 22.01
CA MET A 421 -13.00 -11.09 21.57
C MET A 421 -14.19 -11.24 20.64
N CYS A 422 -13.93 -11.70 19.42
CA CYS A 422 -14.97 -11.94 18.42
C CYS A 422 -15.22 -13.44 18.24
N LYS A 423 -16.49 -13.78 18.08
CA LYS A 423 -16.99 -15.14 17.97
C LYS A 423 -17.49 -15.42 16.56
N THR A 424 -17.28 -16.65 16.13
CA THR A 424 -17.87 -17.20 14.91
C THR A 424 -18.76 -18.39 15.23
N THR A 425 -19.57 -18.78 14.26
CA THR A 425 -20.42 -19.96 14.34
C THR A 425 -19.84 -21.12 13.56
N VAL A 426 -19.71 -22.25 14.23
CA VAL A 426 -19.26 -23.51 13.62
C VAL A 426 -20.38 -24.52 13.70
N ALA A 427 -20.70 -25.13 12.55
CA ALA A 427 -21.59 -26.28 12.49
C ALA A 427 -20.90 -27.48 13.14
N THR A 428 -21.48 -28.00 14.22
CA THR A 428 -20.97 -29.20 14.90
C THR A 428 -21.60 -30.44 14.30
N ARG A 429 -20.78 -31.41 13.85
CA ARG A 429 -21.26 -32.67 13.24
C ARG A 429 -21.71 -33.74 14.24
N GLN A 430 -21.51 -33.55 15.55
CA GLN A 430 -21.82 -34.57 16.56
C GLN A 430 -23.20 -34.33 17.21
N ASN A 431 -24.07 -35.34 17.12
CA ASN A 431 -25.33 -35.53 17.87
C ASN A 431 -26.44 -34.48 17.69
N CYS A 432 -26.82 -34.20 16.44
CA CYS A 432 -27.96 -33.34 16.12
C CYS A 432 -29.09 -34.18 15.53
N TRP A 433 -29.94 -34.72 16.41
CA TRP A 433 -31.09 -35.56 16.03
C TRP A 433 -32.38 -34.78 15.75
N TRP A 434 -32.35 -33.44 15.81
CA TRP A 434 -33.53 -32.60 15.56
C TRP A 434 -33.18 -31.46 14.58
N ASP A 435 -34.09 -31.18 13.65
CA ASP A 435 -33.96 -30.30 12.46
C ASP A 435 -33.67 -28.80 12.71
N PHE A 436 -33.29 -28.41 13.93
CA PHE A 436 -32.86 -27.04 14.25
C PHE A 436 -31.34 -27.02 14.41
N GLY A 437 -30.65 -26.48 13.40
CA GLY A 437 -29.20 -26.60 13.21
C GLY A 437 -28.35 -26.34 14.47
N CYS A 438 -27.51 -27.32 14.80
CA CYS A 438 -26.51 -27.21 15.85
C CYS A 438 -25.39 -26.28 15.44
N VAL A 439 -25.51 -25.05 15.87
CA VAL A 439 -24.50 -24.02 15.66
C VAL A 439 -23.92 -23.65 17.02
N LYS A 440 -22.65 -23.96 17.24
CA LYS A 440 -21.93 -23.51 18.44
C LYS A 440 -21.16 -22.24 18.11
N GLN A 441 -21.29 -21.24 18.97
CA GLN A 441 -20.39 -20.09 18.95
C GLN A 441 -19.04 -20.47 19.54
N VAL A 442 -17.96 -20.18 18.81
CA VAL A 442 -16.58 -20.38 19.26
C VAL A 442 -15.83 -19.06 19.17
N ASN A 443 -14.92 -18.83 20.11
CA ASN A 443 -13.98 -17.71 20.02
C ASN A 443 -13.14 -17.88 18.76
N PHE A 444 -12.94 -16.80 18.01
CA PHE A 444 -12.31 -16.84 16.69
C PHE A 444 -11.14 -15.88 16.56
N SER A 445 -11.23 -14.72 17.21
CA SER A 445 -10.12 -13.77 17.22
C SER A 445 -10.13 -12.92 18.47
N CYS A 446 -8.95 -12.49 18.90
CA CYS A 446 -8.80 -11.51 19.96
C CYS A 446 -7.93 -10.33 19.53
N HIS A 447 -8.31 -9.11 19.94
CA HIS A 447 -7.63 -7.88 19.56
C HIS A 447 -7.54 -6.90 20.73
N ARG A 448 -6.43 -6.17 20.82
CA ARG A 448 -6.30 -5.01 21.71
C ARG A 448 -6.99 -3.79 21.09
N PHE A 449 -7.62 -2.98 21.94
CA PHE A 449 -8.11 -1.65 21.56
C PHE A 449 -7.77 -0.64 22.65
N GLY A 450 -7.89 0.64 22.33
CA GLY A 450 -7.66 1.73 23.27
C GLY A 450 -6.76 2.82 22.72
N PRO A 451 -6.34 3.75 23.60
CA PRO A 451 -5.78 5.02 23.16
C PRO A 451 -4.49 4.88 22.36
N VAL A 452 -3.60 3.95 22.74
CA VAL A 452 -2.29 3.75 22.09
C VAL A 452 -2.33 2.73 20.96
N SER A 453 -3.39 1.94 20.88
CA SER A 453 -3.61 0.96 19.84
C SER A 453 -4.56 1.57 18.81
N MET A 454 -5.77 1.04 18.70
CA MET A 454 -6.77 1.50 17.76
C MET A 454 -8.11 1.64 18.48
N ASP A 455 -8.94 2.54 17.96
CA ASP A 455 -10.31 2.71 18.42
C ASP A 455 -11.08 1.39 18.30
N VAL A 456 -11.83 1.03 19.35
CA VAL A 456 -12.56 -0.23 19.44
C VAL A 456 -13.49 -0.50 18.26
N PHE A 457 -14.15 0.52 17.72
CA PHE A 457 -15.05 0.35 16.57
C PHE A 457 -14.28 0.24 15.25
N ALA A 458 -13.07 0.80 15.15
CA ALA A 458 -12.19 0.61 14.00
C ALA A 458 -11.66 -0.83 13.98
N VAL A 459 -11.29 -1.36 15.15
CA VAL A 459 -10.90 -2.77 15.30
C VAL A 459 -12.09 -3.67 15.01
N HIS A 460 -13.29 -3.34 15.50
CA HIS A 460 -14.51 -4.12 15.25
C HIS A 460 -14.90 -4.17 13.77
N ASP A 461 -14.90 -3.03 13.05
CA ASP A 461 -15.16 -2.99 11.61
C ASP A 461 -14.15 -3.83 10.83
N ALA A 462 -12.85 -3.65 11.14
CA ALA A 462 -11.78 -4.39 10.49
C ALA A 462 -11.89 -5.89 10.75
N ALA A 463 -12.19 -6.29 12.00
CA ALA A 463 -12.44 -7.67 12.37
C ALA A 463 -13.61 -8.24 11.56
N LYS A 464 -14.77 -7.58 11.53
CA LYS A 464 -15.93 -8.06 10.75
C LYS A 464 -15.65 -8.18 9.26
N ARG A 465 -14.82 -7.30 8.70
CA ARG A 465 -14.51 -7.25 7.28
C ARG A 465 -13.48 -8.30 6.85
N HIS A 466 -12.37 -8.37 7.58
CA HIS A 466 -11.24 -9.21 7.20
C HIS A 466 -11.32 -10.61 7.81
N LEU A 467 -12.14 -10.79 8.85
CA LEU A 467 -12.38 -12.09 9.48
C LEU A 467 -13.75 -12.62 9.05
N HIS A 468 -13.74 -13.69 8.26
CA HIS A 468 -14.97 -14.30 7.78
C HIS A 468 -15.84 -14.81 8.95
N ARG A 469 -17.16 -14.55 8.86
CA ARG A 469 -18.19 -15.12 9.75
C ARG A 469 -18.11 -14.65 11.20
N ILE A 470 -17.53 -13.49 11.49
CA ILE A 470 -17.74 -12.84 12.78
C ILE A 470 -19.22 -12.50 12.92
N GLN A 471 -19.83 -12.95 14.02
CA GLN A 471 -21.23 -12.63 14.34
C GLN A 471 -21.32 -11.61 15.45
N ASP A 472 -20.63 -11.90 16.55
CA ASP A 472 -20.67 -11.10 17.77
C ASP A 472 -19.24 -10.83 18.23
N CYS A 473 -19.03 -9.64 18.78
CA CYS A 473 -17.82 -9.30 19.52
C CYS A 473 -18.20 -8.91 20.95
N SER A 474 -17.31 -9.17 21.89
CA SER A 474 -17.44 -8.77 23.28
C SER A 474 -16.14 -8.12 23.72
N VAL A 475 -16.23 -7.15 24.60
CA VAL A 475 -15.11 -6.35 25.07
C VAL A 475 -14.93 -6.52 26.56
N LYS A 476 -13.68 -6.37 26.98
CA LYS A 476 -13.29 -6.35 28.38
C LYS A 476 -12.35 -5.18 28.59
N CYS A 477 -12.68 -4.35 29.59
CA CYS A 477 -11.94 -3.14 29.90
C CYS A 477 -10.73 -3.46 30.77
N HIS A 478 -9.60 -2.86 30.43
CA HIS A 478 -8.46 -2.79 31.32
C HIS A 478 -8.75 -1.81 32.46
N ARG A 479 -8.01 -1.97 33.56
CA ARG A 479 -8.00 -0.97 34.63
C ARG A 479 -7.25 0.29 34.14
N ASP A 480 -7.51 1.43 34.78
CA ASP A 480 -6.83 2.69 34.44
C ASP A 480 -5.30 2.57 34.60
N GLU A 481 -4.86 1.82 35.61
CA GLU A 481 -3.45 1.53 35.85
C GLU A 481 -2.82 0.74 34.69
N GLU A 482 -3.50 -0.29 34.19
CA GLU A 482 -3.04 -1.09 33.04
C GLU A 482 -2.98 -0.25 31.77
N THR A 483 -3.98 0.61 31.53
CA THR A 483 -4.01 1.55 30.41
C THR A 483 -2.82 2.52 30.49
N THR A 484 -2.56 3.07 31.67
CA THR A 484 -1.45 3.99 31.93
C THR A 484 -0.10 3.30 31.77
N ASN A 485 0.05 2.08 32.28
CA ASN A 485 1.26 1.29 32.13
C ASN A 485 1.53 0.96 30.65
N TYR A 486 0.49 0.66 29.87
CA TYR A 486 0.63 0.44 28.44
C TYR A 486 1.11 1.70 27.71
N LEU A 487 0.48 2.84 27.97
CA LEU A 487 0.90 4.18 27.48
C LEU A 487 2.36 4.48 27.79
N LEU A 488 2.77 4.30 29.05
CA LEU A 488 4.15 4.50 29.50
C LEU A 488 5.12 3.55 28.79
N SER A 489 4.74 2.29 28.61
CA SER A 489 5.57 1.29 27.93
C SER A 489 5.81 1.63 26.46
N GLU A 490 4.79 2.14 25.77
CA GLU A 490 4.89 2.58 24.37
C GLU A 490 5.70 3.88 24.28
N ALA A 491 5.51 4.82 25.21
CA ALA A 491 6.31 6.03 25.28
C ALA A 491 7.80 5.73 25.46
N ARG A 492 8.15 4.83 26.39
CA ARG A 492 9.55 4.42 26.61
C ARG A 492 10.15 3.71 25.39
N ARG A 493 9.35 2.89 24.70
CA ARG A 493 9.81 2.18 23.48
C ARG A 493 10.09 3.12 22.32
N ASN A 494 9.28 4.15 22.16
CA ASN A 494 9.34 5.05 20.99
C ASN A 494 10.00 6.40 21.29
N SER A 495 10.36 6.67 22.54
CA SER A 495 10.98 7.93 22.92
C SER A 495 12.09 7.69 23.94
N GLN A 496 13.33 7.60 23.43
CA GLN A 496 14.54 7.36 24.24
C GLN A 496 14.74 8.40 25.36
N ASN A 497 14.11 9.58 25.25
CA ASN A 497 14.30 10.71 26.16
C ASN A 497 13.02 11.14 26.91
N VAL A 498 11.89 10.41 26.82
CA VAL A 498 10.70 10.80 27.59
C VAL A 498 10.75 10.09 28.95
N THR A 499 11.30 10.76 29.95
CA THR A 499 11.15 10.36 31.36
C THR A 499 9.75 10.73 31.83
N VAL A 500 8.74 9.95 31.46
CA VAL A 500 7.41 10.09 32.07
C VAL A 500 7.50 9.48 33.46
N HIS A 501 7.56 10.34 34.49
CA HIS A 501 7.38 9.89 35.85
C HIS A 501 5.91 9.46 36.03
N PRO A 502 5.62 8.31 36.67
CA PRO A 502 4.26 8.00 37.09
C PRO A 502 3.82 9.12 38.04
N VAL A 503 2.89 9.95 37.59
CA VAL A 503 2.39 11.05 38.41
C VAL A 503 1.20 10.51 39.19
N ASP A 504 1.28 10.54 40.52
CA ASP A 504 0.09 10.57 41.37
C ASP A 504 -0.59 11.92 41.15
N GLY A 505 -1.37 12.06 40.07
CA GLY A 505 -1.85 13.35 39.59
C GLY A 505 -2.36 13.35 38.14
N PRO A 506 -2.60 14.54 37.53
CA PRO A 506 -3.45 14.68 36.35
C PRO A 506 -2.94 13.87 35.15
N GLY A 507 -3.88 13.35 34.35
CA GLY A 507 -3.67 12.32 33.34
C GLY A 507 -2.53 12.56 32.34
N PHE A 508 -2.09 11.49 31.68
CA PHE A 508 -0.87 11.42 30.82
C PHE A 508 -0.59 12.65 29.94
N GLY A 509 -1.60 13.28 29.33
CA GLY A 509 -1.43 14.51 28.54
C GLY A 509 -0.83 15.69 29.34
N VAL A 510 -1.15 15.82 30.62
CA VAL A 510 -0.56 16.84 31.51
C VAL A 510 0.90 16.49 31.83
N ALA A 511 1.22 15.21 32.01
CA ALA A 511 2.59 14.76 32.21
C ALA A 511 3.48 15.00 30.96
N LEU A 512 2.89 15.02 29.75
CA LEU A 512 3.60 15.32 28.50
C LEU A 512 3.94 16.80 28.34
N ASN A 513 3.10 17.71 28.84
CA ASN A 513 3.32 19.16 28.72
C ASN A 513 4.60 19.64 29.43
N THR A 514 5.09 18.89 30.41
CA THR A 514 6.29 19.24 31.17
C THR A 514 7.58 19.08 30.35
N PRO A 515 7.83 17.95 29.65
CA PRO A 515 8.99 17.81 28.77
C PRO A 515 8.79 18.37 27.34
N TYR A 516 7.55 18.42 26.84
CA TYR A 516 7.24 18.94 25.50
C TYR A 516 5.92 19.71 25.57
N SER A 517 5.94 21.03 25.44
CA SER A 517 4.69 21.77 25.26
C SER A 517 4.10 21.46 23.88
N ALA A 518 2.77 21.35 23.79
CA ALA A 518 2.09 21.17 22.52
C ALA A 518 2.40 22.36 21.60
N ASP A 519 2.87 22.07 20.37
CA ASP A 519 3.21 23.12 19.41
C ASP A 519 1.92 23.75 18.84
N PRO A 520 1.69 25.05 19.01
CA PRO A 520 0.44 25.69 18.55
C PRO A 520 0.23 25.67 17.03
N SER A 521 1.30 25.58 16.23
CA SER A 521 1.23 25.54 14.76
C SER A 521 0.80 24.18 14.22
N CYS A 522 1.04 23.12 15.01
CA CYS A 522 0.70 21.74 14.69
C CYS A 522 -0.41 21.15 15.57
N SER A 523 -0.92 21.95 16.51
CA SER A 523 -2.02 21.57 17.40
C SER A 523 -3.29 22.35 17.07
N THR A 524 -4.45 21.75 17.30
CA THR A 524 -5.72 22.39 16.98
C THR A 524 -6.81 22.01 17.97
N THR A 525 -7.72 22.95 18.19
CA THR A 525 -8.97 22.72 18.93
C THR A 525 -10.11 23.11 18.01
N CYS A 526 -11.01 22.17 17.77
CA CYS A 526 -12.17 22.39 16.92
C CYS A 526 -13.45 22.08 17.69
N ASN A 527 -14.38 23.04 17.63
CA ASN A 527 -15.72 22.93 18.20
C ASN A 527 -16.78 22.63 17.10
N GLN A 528 -16.33 22.18 15.94
CA GLN A 528 -17.15 22.02 14.73
C GLN A 528 -17.08 20.59 14.18
N SER A 529 -18.03 20.27 13.29
CA SER A 529 -18.18 18.94 12.68
C SER A 529 -17.05 18.55 11.72
N VAL A 530 -16.26 19.51 11.23
CA VAL A 530 -15.13 19.30 10.34
C VAL A 530 -13.92 19.99 10.93
N CYS A 531 -13.00 19.20 11.48
CA CYS A 531 -11.74 19.70 12.01
C CYS A 531 -10.71 19.72 10.88
N GLN A 532 -10.14 20.89 10.60
CA GLN A 532 -8.93 20.99 9.81
C GLN A 532 -7.75 20.70 10.74
N ILE A 533 -7.26 19.46 10.68
CA ILE A 533 -6.07 19.04 11.43
C ILE A 533 -4.85 19.42 10.60
N PRO A 534 -3.90 20.22 11.14
CA PRO A 534 -2.62 20.49 10.48
C PRO A 534 -1.93 19.18 10.11
N ASP A 535 -1.29 19.10 8.95
CA ASP A 535 -0.55 17.89 8.54
C ASP A 535 0.88 17.99 9.06
N CYS A 536 1.09 17.51 10.29
CA CYS A 536 2.38 17.51 10.97
C CYS A 536 2.75 16.09 11.41
N VAL A 537 4.05 15.79 11.37
CA VAL A 537 4.62 14.62 12.04
C VAL A 537 5.17 15.05 13.39
N CYS A 538 4.78 14.34 14.44
CA CYS A 538 5.14 14.69 15.82
C CYS A 538 5.74 13.50 16.54
N ARG A 539 6.66 13.76 17.48
CA ARG A 539 7.18 12.72 18.38
C ARG A 539 6.06 12.06 19.16
N ILE A 540 5.09 12.85 19.64
CA ILE A 540 3.86 12.34 20.25
C ILE A 540 2.69 13.13 19.69
N VAL A 541 1.69 12.41 19.21
CA VAL A 541 0.41 12.98 18.83
C VAL A 541 -0.62 12.50 19.83
N HIS A 542 -1.43 13.43 20.33
CA HIS A 542 -2.57 13.14 21.18
C HIS A 542 -3.83 13.72 20.56
N ALA A 543 -4.82 12.89 20.29
CA ALA A 543 -6.14 13.35 19.85
C ALA A 543 -7.16 13.04 20.95
N LEU A 544 -7.87 14.05 21.43
CA LEU A 544 -8.89 13.95 22.47
C LEU A 544 -10.20 14.55 21.96
N CYS A 545 -11.27 13.78 21.99
CA CYS A 545 -12.57 14.23 21.49
C CYS A 545 -13.68 13.94 22.49
N GLN A 546 -14.57 14.90 22.65
CA GLN A 546 -15.84 14.73 23.33
C GLN A 546 -16.92 14.35 22.32
N THR A 547 -17.47 13.16 22.48
CA THR A 547 -18.67 12.70 21.78
C THR A 547 -19.88 12.77 22.71
N LYS A 548 -21.07 12.82 22.14
CA LYS A 548 -22.34 12.74 22.85
C LYS A 548 -23.15 11.63 22.22
N ILE A 549 -23.55 10.64 23.02
CA ILE A 549 -24.36 9.49 22.61
C ILE A 549 -25.53 9.41 23.58
N ASN A 550 -26.77 9.46 23.09
CA ASN A 550 -27.98 9.49 23.92
C ASN A 550 -27.92 10.56 25.03
N ASP A 551 -27.48 11.77 24.65
CA ASP A 551 -27.26 12.91 25.54
C ASP A 551 -26.20 12.78 26.65
N GLN A 552 -25.49 11.65 26.74
CA GLN A 552 -24.38 11.47 27.66
C GLN A 552 -23.05 11.83 26.99
N PRO A 553 -22.29 12.79 27.54
CA PRO A 553 -20.97 13.12 27.02
C PRO A 553 -19.97 12.01 27.36
N GLN A 554 -19.08 11.71 26.43
CA GLN A 554 -18.01 10.75 26.59
C GLN A 554 -16.73 11.28 25.95
N TRP A 555 -15.59 10.99 26.57
CA TRP A 555 -14.28 11.36 26.06
C TRP A 555 -13.61 10.15 25.41
N ILE A 556 -12.97 10.37 24.27
CA ILE A 556 -12.20 9.36 23.56
C ILE A 556 -10.84 9.98 23.27
N ASN A 557 -9.80 9.26 23.61
CA ASN A 557 -8.42 9.66 23.40
C ASN A 557 -7.70 8.67 22.48
N SER A 558 -6.75 9.19 21.71
CA SER A 558 -5.78 8.39 20.96
C SER A 558 -4.40 9.01 21.05
N PHE A 559 -3.38 8.15 21.18
CA PHE A 559 -1.98 8.51 21.23
C PHE A 559 -1.22 7.71 20.19
N ARG A 560 -0.29 8.35 19.47
CA ARG A 560 0.76 7.66 18.72
C ARG A 560 2.08 8.38 18.85
N PHE A 561 3.15 7.64 18.60
CA PHE A 561 4.51 8.12 18.65
C PHE A 561 5.09 8.18 17.24
N ASN A 562 5.86 9.23 16.95
CA ASN A 562 6.44 9.52 15.64
C ASN A 562 5.40 9.35 14.52
N ALA A 563 4.27 10.04 14.62
CA ALA A 563 3.12 9.82 13.76
C ALA A 563 2.56 11.13 13.21
N ARG A 564 1.74 11.03 12.16
CA ARG A 564 1.01 12.17 11.62
C ARG A 564 -0.21 12.49 12.47
N THR A 565 -0.38 13.76 12.83
CA THR A 565 -1.58 14.29 13.52
C THR A 565 -2.88 13.84 12.86
N ARG A 566 -2.96 13.92 11.53
CA ARG A 566 -4.13 13.53 10.74
C ARG A 566 -4.41 12.03 10.80
N GLU A 567 -3.38 11.19 10.80
CA GLU A 567 -3.56 9.74 10.89
C GLU A 567 -4.12 9.38 12.27
N VAL A 568 -3.56 9.91 13.35
CA VAL A 568 -4.04 9.65 14.72
C VAL A 568 -5.46 10.13 14.93
N PHE A 569 -5.78 11.34 14.46
CA PHE A 569 -7.15 11.83 14.51
C PHE A 569 -8.10 10.96 13.67
N GLY A 570 -7.64 10.48 12.50
CA GLY A 570 -8.41 9.59 11.63
C GLY A 570 -8.64 8.18 12.18
N MET A 571 -7.82 7.72 13.14
CA MET A 571 -8.01 6.45 13.83
C MET A 571 -9.16 6.49 14.84
N LEU A 572 -9.61 7.67 15.25
CA LEU A 572 -10.79 7.79 16.09
C LEU A 572 -12.03 7.40 15.27
N SER A 573 -12.75 6.36 15.68
CA SER A 573 -14.01 5.93 15.05
C SER A 573 -15.18 6.84 15.43
N ILE A 574 -14.90 8.12 15.54
CA ILE A 574 -15.90 9.11 15.82
C ILE A 574 -16.72 9.28 14.54
N PRO A 575 -18.06 9.23 14.61
CA PRO A 575 -18.98 9.37 13.47
C PRO A 575 -18.88 10.67 12.68
N LYS A 576 -17.86 11.52 12.88
CA LYS A 576 -17.59 12.75 12.14
C LYS A 576 -16.13 12.86 11.66
N ALA A 577 -15.14 12.43 12.46
CA ALA A 577 -13.72 12.47 12.09
C ALA A 577 -13.44 11.66 10.81
N ASN A 578 -14.07 10.49 10.69
CA ASN A 578 -13.92 9.58 9.55
C ASN A 578 -15.23 9.40 8.77
N ARG A 579 -16.22 10.29 8.92
CA ARG A 579 -17.56 10.13 8.31
C ARG A 579 -17.57 10.43 6.82
N ASN A 580 -18.26 9.59 6.07
CA ASN A 580 -18.63 9.87 4.69
C ASN A 580 -19.74 10.95 4.65
N PRO A 581 -19.51 12.10 4.00
CA PRO A 581 -20.48 13.21 3.96
C PRO A 581 -21.80 12.84 3.28
N ARG A 582 -21.86 11.74 2.51
CA ARG A 582 -23.07 11.24 1.86
C ARG A 582 -24.04 10.53 2.81
N TYR A 583 -23.63 10.30 4.07
CA TYR A 583 -24.45 9.63 5.09
C TYR A 583 -24.80 10.58 6.25
N PRO A 584 -25.66 11.61 6.04
CA PRO A 584 -25.99 12.61 7.06
C PRO A 584 -26.91 12.10 8.19
N ASN A 585 -27.49 10.90 8.09
CA ASN A 585 -28.60 10.45 8.94
C ASN A 585 -28.23 9.70 10.25
N GLY A 586 -26.98 9.70 10.70
CA GLY A 586 -26.68 9.33 12.09
C GLY A 586 -27.22 10.43 13.02
N LYS A 587 -28.47 10.29 13.49
CA LYS A 587 -29.24 11.36 14.14
C LYS A 587 -28.76 11.72 15.54
N ASP A 588 -28.00 10.86 16.24
CA ASP A 588 -27.78 11.03 17.69
C ASP A 588 -26.32 11.12 18.13
N ASP A 589 -25.35 11.09 17.21
CA ASP A 589 -23.93 11.21 17.56
C ASP A 589 -23.38 12.59 17.20
N HIS A 590 -23.10 13.38 18.23
CA HIS A 590 -22.50 14.70 18.08
C HIS A 590 -21.13 14.75 18.74
N THR A 591 -20.08 14.81 17.92
CA THR A 591 -18.78 15.33 18.36
C THR A 591 -18.93 16.82 18.64
N ARG A 592 -18.57 17.25 19.86
CA ARG A 592 -18.71 18.64 20.31
C ARG A 592 -17.40 19.40 20.26
N VAL A 593 -16.35 18.80 20.81
CA VAL A 593 -15.03 19.40 20.91
C VAL A 593 -14.01 18.32 20.64
N CYS A 594 -13.08 18.59 19.74
CA CYS A 594 -11.89 17.77 19.55
C CYS A 594 -10.65 18.63 19.70
N HIS A 595 -9.66 18.06 20.34
CA HIS A 595 -8.33 18.60 20.52
C HIS A 595 -7.35 17.63 19.87
N THR A 596 -6.37 18.16 19.14
CA THR A 596 -5.27 17.38 18.62
C THR A 596 -4.00 18.12 18.94
N ASP A 597 -3.16 17.52 19.74
CA ASP A 597 -1.88 18.06 20.17
C ASP A 597 -0.74 17.38 19.42
N CYS A 598 0.20 18.21 18.99
CA CYS A 598 1.48 17.78 18.45
C CYS A 598 2.58 18.14 19.45
N TYR A 599 3.16 17.13 20.08
CA TYR A 599 4.29 17.29 20.98
C TYR A 599 5.59 16.95 20.25
N GLY A 600 6.51 17.92 20.19
CA GLY A 600 7.79 17.78 19.49
C GLY A 600 7.61 17.55 17.98
N PRO A 601 7.20 18.57 17.20
CA PRO A 601 7.09 18.45 15.76
C PRO A 601 8.44 18.04 15.14
N LEU A 602 8.38 17.05 14.26
CA LEU A 602 9.50 16.55 13.48
C LEU A 602 9.44 17.03 12.03
N TRP A 603 8.21 17.28 11.54
CA TRP A 603 7.94 17.81 10.21
C TRP A 603 6.56 18.49 10.18
N SER A 604 6.39 19.49 9.32
CA SER A 604 5.11 20.17 9.09
C SER A 604 5.01 20.64 7.65
N ALA A 605 3.84 20.46 7.04
CA ALA A 605 3.55 20.96 5.69
C ALA A 605 3.52 22.50 5.59
N ASN A 606 3.44 23.21 6.73
CA ASN A 606 3.34 24.68 6.78
C ASN A 606 4.69 25.39 6.92
N VAL A 607 5.80 24.66 6.95
CA VAL A 607 7.16 25.24 6.90
C VAL A 607 7.61 25.24 5.44
N GLU A 608 7.02 26.15 4.65
CA GLU A 608 7.51 26.55 3.32
C GLU A 608 7.60 28.08 3.25
#